data_AF-A0A1S9V934-F1
#
_entry.id   AF-A0A1S9V934-F1
#
_cell.length_a   1.000
_cell.length_b   1.000
_cell.length_c   1.000
_cell.angle_alpha   90.00
_cell.angle_beta   90.00
_cell.angle_gamma   90.00
#
_symmetry.space_group_name_H-M   'P 1'
#
loop_
_entity.id
_entity.type
_entity.pdbx_description
1 polymer ?
#
loop_
_entity_poly.entity_id
_entity_poly.type
_entity_poly.pdbx_seq_one_letter_code
_entity_poly.pdbx_strand_id
1 'polypeptide(L)'
;MKRALFFFINIFFLGSCSNSYVTFSGESKNRTGQYKGYVILRNDTVFFVGDKTFETKVELQNYMEQQMNKEHPSDTVLSFKDKNAYDQLKTGDKINVWSSQILESYPAKMIVEKFEIVEKIEKR
;
A
#
# COMPACT_ATOMS: atom_id res chain seq x y z
N MET A 1 10.88 -23.71 -69.73
CA MET A 1 10.89 -22.29 -69.31
C MET A 1 9.47 -21.85 -68.99
N LYS A 2 9.11 -21.70 -67.70
CA LYS A 2 7.85 -21.08 -67.29
C LYS A 2 8.15 -20.16 -66.11
N ARG A 3 7.84 -18.87 -66.29
CA ARG A 3 8.22 -17.74 -65.43
C ARG A 3 7.42 -17.80 -64.13
N ALA A 4 8.11 -17.76 -62.99
CA ALA A 4 7.48 -17.51 -61.70
C ALA A 4 7.18 -16.01 -61.60
N LEU A 5 5.90 -15.65 -61.50
CA LEU A 5 5.46 -14.30 -61.19
C LEU A 5 5.25 -14.24 -59.68
N PHE A 6 6.12 -13.52 -58.96
CA PHE A 6 5.98 -13.29 -57.53
C PHE A 6 4.91 -12.21 -57.30
N PHE A 7 3.78 -12.60 -56.71
CA PHE A 7 2.78 -11.66 -56.23
C PHE A 7 3.20 -11.14 -54.84
N PHE A 8 3.54 -9.85 -54.74
CA PHE A 8 3.77 -9.16 -53.47
C PHE A 8 2.43 -8.93 -52.77
N ILE A 9 2.07 -9.86 -51.88
CA ILE A 9 0.95 -9.65 -50.95
C ILE A 9 1.46 -8.74 -49.83
N ASN A 10 1.12 -7.46 -49.93
CA ASN A 10 1.27 -6.49 -48.85
C ASN A 10 0.37 -6.94 -47.68
N ILE A 11 0.96 -7.54 -46.65
CA ILE A 11 0.29 -7.74 -45.37
C ILE A 11 0.33 -6.39 -44.64
N PHE A 12 -0.76 -5.64 -44.74
CA PHE A 12 -1.07 -4.55 -43.82
C PHE A 12 -1.40 -5.16 -42.45
N PHE A 13 -0.40 -5.24 -41.57
CA PHE A 13 -0.66 -5.43 -40.15
C PHE A 13 -1.22 -4.11 -39.59
N LEU A 14 -2.54 -3.95 -39.62
CA LEU A 14 -3.23 -3.03 -38.72
C LEU A 14 -3.22 -3.67 -37.33
N GLY A 15 -2.10 -3.48 -36.62
CA GLY A 15 -2.00 -3.76 -35.19
C GLY A 15 -2.88 -2.78 -34.42
N SER A 16 -4.15 -3.10 -34.26
CA SER A 16 -4.96 -2.49 -33.20
C SER A 16 -4.47 -3.10 -31.88
N CYS A 17 -3.53 -2.43 -31.22
CA CYS A 17 -3.31 -2.65 -29.80
C CYS A 17 -4.52 -2.05 -29.10
N SER A 18 -5.55 -2.85 -28.88
CA SER A 18 -6.63 -2.51 -27.97
C SER A 18 -5.99 -2.32 -26.60
N ASN A 19 -5.71 -1.07 -26.22
CA ASN A 19 -5.42 -0.71 -24.85
C ASN A 19 -6.61 -1.17 -24.00
N SER A 20 -6.50 -2.34 -23.41
CA SER A 20 -7.31 -2.71 -22.25
C SER A 20 -6.91 -1.75 -21.14
N TYR A 21 -7.64 -0.66 -20.97
CA TYR A 21 -7.61 0.08 -19.72
C TYR A 21 -8.05 -0.93 -18.66
N VAL A 22 -7.10 -1.33 -17.81
CA VAL A 22 -7.43 -2.09 -16.61
C VAL A 22 -8.22 -1.12 -15.75
N THR A 23 -9.55 -1.22 -15.84
CA THR A 23 -10.44 -0.55 -14.92
C THR A 23 -10.24 -1.26 -13.59
N PHE A 24 -9.41 -0.70 -12.71
CA PHE A 24 -9.43 -1.07 -11.29
C PHE A 24 -10.77 -0.57 -10.75
N SER A 25 -11.84 -1.34 -10.97
CA SER A 25 -13.00 -1.26 -10.08
C SER A 25 -12.48 -1.72 -8.73
N GLY A 26 -12.09 -0.78 -7.87
CA GLY A 26 -11.70 -1.08 -6.50
C GLY A 26 -12.90 -1.71 -5.80
N GLU A 27 -13.01 -3.03 -5.88
CA GLU A 27 -13.99 -3.79 -5.13
C GLU A 27 -13.62 -3.63 -3.67
N SER A 28 -14.38 -2.80 -2.95
CA SER A 28 -14.20 -2.72 -1.51
C SER A 28 -14.67 -4.04 -0.90
N LYS A 29 -13.73 -4.90 -0.50
CA LYS A 29 -14.09 -6.02 0.36
C LYS A 29 -14.30 -5.46 1.76
N ASN A 30 -15.50 -5.66 2.31
CA ASN A 30 -15.78 -5.41 3.72
C ASN A 30 -14.96 -6.40 4.57
N ARG A 31 -13.67 -6.10 4.71
CA ARG A 31 -12.74 -6.78 5.63
C ARG A 31 -12.75 -5.97 6.92
N THR A 32 -13.77 -6.24 7.73
CA THR A 32 -13.80 -5.82 9.13
C THR A 32 -12.84 -6.70 9.92
N GLY A 33 -12.00 -6.09 10.75
CA GLY A 33 -11.00 -6.85 11.49
C GLY A 33 -10.20 -6.00 12.46
N GLN A 34 -9.55 -6.69 13.40
CA GLN A 34 -8.55 -6.11 14.29
C GLN A 34 -7.16 -6.49 13.76
N TYR A 35 -6.32 -5.48 13.55
CA TYR A 35 -4.96 -5.62 13.04
C TYR A 35 -3.98 -5.09 14.07
N LYS A 36 -2.80 -5.69 14.16
CA LYS A 36 -1.72 -5.24 15.02
C LYS A 36 -0.48 -5.00 14.17
N GLY A 37 0.19 -3.89 14.38
CA GLY A 37 1.34 -3.53 13.57
C GLY A 37 2.01 -2.24 14.04
N TYR A 38 2.97 -1.78 13.26
CA TYR A 38 3.74 -0.58 13.54
C TYR A 38 3.38 0.55 12.57
N VAL A 39 3.60 1.78 13.00
CA VAL A 39 3.34 2.99 12.22
C VAL A 39 4.61 3.54 11.59
N ILE A 40 4.51 4.02 10.35
CA ILE A 40 5.47 4.95 9.74
C ILE A 40 4.71 6.22 9.34
N LEU A 41 5.12 7.36 9.88
CA LEU A 41 4.58 8.66 9.51
C LEU A 41 5.48 9.31 8.45
N ARG A 42 4.90 9.70 7.32
CA ARG A 42 5.59 10.44 6.24
C ARG A 42 4.62 11.41 5.57
N ASN A 43 4.95 12.71 5.56
CA ASN A 43 4.15 13.77 4.94
C ASN A 43 2.66 13.67 5.33
N ASP A 44 2.39 13.63 6.63
CA ASP A 44 1.05 13.48 7.23
C ASP A 44 0.29 12.18 6.87
N THR A 45 0.94 11.27 6.14
CA THR A 45 0.41 9.96 5.80
C THR A 45 0.89 8.92 6.81
N VAL A 46 -0.05 8.17 7.35
CA VAL A 46 0.20 7.10 8.33
C VAL A 46 0.22 5.77 7.57
N PHE A 47 1.41 5.23 7.34
CA PHE A 47 1.63 3.92 6.78
C PHE A 47 1.57 2.86 7.88
N PHE A 48 0.92 1.73 7.60
CA PHE A 48 0.74 0.63 8.54
C PHE A 48 1.57 -0.58 8.11
N VAL A 49 2.47 -1.01 8.98
CA VAL A 49 3.29 -2.21 8.80
C VAL A 49 2.66 -3.34 9.61
N GLY A 50 1.80 -4.11 8.95
CA GLY A 50 1.17 -5.31 9.51
C GLY A 50 2.09 -6.53 9.49
N ASP A 51 1.75 -7.54 10.28
CA ASP A 51 2.30 -8.90 10.22
C ASP A 51 3.83 -9.01 10.33
N LYS A 52 4.48 -8.01 10.94
CA LYS A 52 5.91 -7.99 11.19
C LYS A 52 6.21 -7.94 12.69
N THR A 53 7.10 -8.81 13.13
CA THR A 53 7.68 -8.78 14.48
C THR A 53 9.12 -8.30 14.40
N PHE A 54 9.58 -7.68 15.50
CA PHE A 54 10.96 -7.23 15.66
C PHE A 54 11.39 -7.67 17.05
N GLU A 55 12.55 -8.30 17.15
CA GLU A 55 13.06 -8.81 18.43
C GLU A 55 13.69 -7.69 19.26
N THR A 56 14.19 -6.64 18.59
CA THR A 56 14.87 -5.52 19.25
C THR A 56 14.41 -4.16 18.72
N LYS A 57 14.53 -3.13 19.56
CA LYS A 57 14.26 -1.74 19.17
C LYS A 57 15.20 -1.26 18.04
N VAL A 58 16.44 -1.75 18.00
CA VAL A 58 17.43 -1.41 16.96
C VAL A 58 17.01 -1.98 15.61
N GLU A 59 16.52 -3.23 15.58
CA GLU A 59 16.00 -3.85 14.36
C GLU A 59 14.79 -3.08 13.81
N LEU A 60 13.86 -2.69 14.69
CA LEU A 60 12.72 -1.85 14.35
C LEU A 60 13.19 -0.52 13.74
N GLN A 61 14.12 0.19 14.41
CA GLN A 61 14.65 1.46 13.93
C GLN A 61 15.29 1.34 12.54
N ASN A 62 16.18 0.37 12.36
CA ASN A 62 16.84 0.11 11.07
C ASN A 62 15.82 -0.18 9.96
N TYR A 63 14.79 -0.97 10.26
CA TYR A 63 13.73 -1.24 9.30
C TYR A 63 12.96 0.03 8.92
N MET A 64 12.59 0.86 9.91
CA MET A 64 11.87 2.10 9.65
C MET A 64 12.69 3.06 8.79
N GLU A 65 13.98 3.23 9.08
CA GLU A 65 14.90 4.04 8.27
C GLU A 65 14.99 3.55 6.83
N GLN A 66 15.05 2.23 6.61
CA GLN A 66 15.05 1.65 5.27
C GLN A 66 13.73 1.89 4.54
N GLN A 67 12.58 1.76 5.22
CA GLN A 67 11.28 1.95 4.59
C GLN A 67 10.98 3.43 4.28
N MET A 68 11.43 4.37 5.12
CA MET A 68 11.18 5.81 4.91
C MET A 68 11.74 6.34 3.57
N ASN A 69 12.77 5.69 3.02
CA ASN A 69 13.40 6.07 1.76
C ASN A 69 12.67 5.52 0.52
N LYS A 70 11.65 4.67 0.68
CA LYS A 70 10.87 4.13 -0.43
C LYS A 70 9.79 5.11 -0.88
N GLU A 71 9.33 4.94 -2.12
CA GLU A 71 8.16 5.68 -2.64
C GLU A 71 6.93 5.45 -1.74
N HIS A 72 6.69 4.19 -1.37
CA HIS A 72 5.69 3.78 -0.38
C HIS A 72 6.38 3.01 0.76
N PRO A 73 6.44 3.57 1.98
CA PRO A 73 7.02 2.89 3.14
C PRO A 73 6.29 1.60 3.57
N SER A 74 5.02 1.45 3.19
CA SER A 74 4.24 0.23 3.38
C SER A 74 3.16 0.12 2.31
N ASP A 75 2.65 -1.09 2.11
CA ASP A 75 1.57 -1.42 1.17
C ASP A 75 0.17 -1.03 1.71
N THR A 76 0.09 -0.44 2.91
CA THR A 76 -1.17 0.01 3.52
C THR A 76 -1.03 1.38 4.17
N VAL A 77 -2.02 2.24 3.95
CA VAL A 77 -2.19 3.53 4.62
C VAL A 77 -3.45 3.53 5.49
N LEU A 78 -3.36 4.14 6.67
CA LEU A 78 -4.48 4.33 7.57
C LEU A 78 -5.22 5.61 7.25
N SER A 79 -6.55 5.50 7.16
CA SER A 79 -7.46 6.62 6.96
C SER A 79 -8.35 6.75 8.19
N PHE A 80 -8.09 7.77 9.00
CA PHE A 80 -8.90 8.05 10.17
C PHE A 80 -10.05 8.99 9.80
N LYS A 81 -11.22 8.80 10.44
CA LYS A 81 -12.35 9.74 10.32
C LYS A 81 -12.08 11.03 11.11
N ASP A 82 -11.43 10.91 12.27
CA ASP A 82 -11.01 12.04 13.10
C ASP A 82 -9.62 12.53 12.69
N LYS A 83 -9.49 13.83 12.38
CA LYS A 83 -8.21 14.44 12.02
C LYS A 83 -7.23 14.48 13.19
N ASN A 84 -7.72 14.58 14.43
CA ASN A 84 -6.86 14.61 15.62
C ASN A 84 -6.19 13.24 15.90
N ALA A 85 -6.63 12.17 15.22
CA ALA A 85 -6.00 10.86 15.34
C ALA A 85 -4.58 10.84 14.78
N TYR A 86 -4.32 11.62 13.72
CA TYR A 86 -3.02 11.67 13.05
C TYR A 86 -1.93 12.22 13.99
N ASP A 87 -2.26 13.23 14.80
CA ASP A 87 -1.32 13.89 15.71
C ASP A 87 -0.90 13.03 16.92
N GLN A 88 -1.63 11.94 17.18
CA GLN A 88 -1.37 11.05 18.32
C GLN A 88 -0.29 10.00 18.02
N LEU A 89 0.03 9.78 16.74
CA LEU A 89 0.89 8.69 16.28
C LEU A 89 2.29 9.19 15.91
N LYS A 90 3.27 8.34 16.15
CA LYS A 90 4.66 8.55 15.73
C LYS A 90 5.19 7.34 14.98
N THR A 91 6.15 7.56 14.08
CA THR A 91 6.91 6.47 13.44
C THR A 91 7.51 5.58 14.51
N GLY A 92 7.26 4.27 14.43
CA GLY A 92 7.72 3.27 15.39
C GLY A 92 6.69 2.88 16.45
N ASP A 93 5.59 3.63 16.62
CA ASP A 93 4.53 3.23 17.54
C ASP A 93 3.89 1.91 17.09
N LYS A 94 3.66 1.02 18.05
CA LYS A 94 2.91 -0.22 17.85
C LYS A 94 1.46 0.02 18.21
N ILE A 95 0.55 -0.34 17.32
CA ILE A 95 -0.87 -0.06 17.48
C ILE A 95 -1.73 -1.29 17.20
N ASN A 96 -2.89 -1.36 17.86
CA ASN A 96 -4.04 -2.14 17.43
C ASN A 96 -4.95 -1.22 16.61
N VAL A 97 -5.48 -1.72 15.49
CA VAL A 97 -6.38 -0.99 14.59
C VAL A 97 -7.63 -1.82 14.37
N TRP A 98 -8.79 -1.23 14.59
CA TRP A 98 -10.08 -1.78 14.18
C TRP A 98 -10.50 -1.10 12.90
N SER A 99 -10.63 -1.89 11.84
CA SER A 99 -11.01 -1.43 10.50
C SER A 99 -12.43 -1.83 10.18
N SER A 100 -13.18 -0.92 9.55
CA SER A 100 -14.48 -1.23 8.94
C SER A 100 -14.34 -1.78 7.52
N GLN A 101 -13.28 -1.36 6.82
CA GLN A 101 -13.16 -1.55 5.38
C GLN A 101 -11.71 -1.34 4.92
N ILE A 102 -11.29 -2.12 3.92
CA ILE A 102 -10.03 -1.90 3.22
C ILE A 102 -10.37 -1.65 1.75
N LEU A 103 -10.01 -0.49 1.24
CA LEU A 103 -10.19 -0.11 -0.16
C LEU A 103 -9.01 -0.63 -0.98
N GLU A 104 -9.29 -1.50 -1.95
CA GLU A 104 -8.30 -2.10 -2.82
C GLU A 104 -7.63 -1.03 -3.71
N SER A 105 -6.34 -0.80 -3.48
CA SER A 105 -5.45 0.16 -4.16
C SER A 105 -3.99 -0.14 -3.77
N TYR A 106 -3.02 0.58 -4.34
CA TYR A 106 -1.62 0.48 -3.93
C TYR A 106 -1.04 1.88 -3.63
N PRO A 107 -0.69 2.19 -2.37
CA PRO A 107 -0.97 1.41 -1.16
C PRO A 107 -2.47 1.25 -0.90
N ALA A 108 -2.86 0.14 -0.25
CA ALA A 108 -4.26 -0.09 0.14
C ALA A 108 -4.68 0.91 1.21
N LYS A 109 -5.93 1.37 1.18
CA LYS A 109 -6.45 2.34 2.16
C LYS A 109 -7.34 1.65 3.18
N MET A 110 -6.88 1.58 4.42
CA MET A 110 -7.63 1.00 5.54
C MET A 110 -8.44 2.09 6.26
N ILE A 111 -9.76 1.94 6.30
CA ILE A 111 -10.65 2.87 7.01
C ILE A 111 -10.69 2.49 8.49
N VAL A 112 -10.13 3.35 9.33
CA VAL A 112 -10.00 3.11 10.77
C VAL A 112 -11.22 3.60 11.52
N GLU A 113 -11.84 2.70 12.29
CA GLU A 113 -12.91 3.03 13.23
C GLU A 113 -12.35 3.44 14.60
N LYS A 114 -11.36 2.68 15.07
CA LYS A 114 -10.71 2.87 16.36
C LYS A 114 -9.28 2.39 16.26
N PHE A 115 -8.38 3.01 17.02
CA PHE A 115 -7.05 2.47 17.25
C PHE A 115 -6.67 2.60 18.73
N GLU A 116 -5.65 1.86 19.12
CA GLU A 116 -5.04 1.90 20.46
C GLU A 116 -3.53 1.78 20.31
N ILE A 117 -2.78 2.64 21.01
CA ILE A 117 -1.32 2.55 21.07
C ILE A 117 -0.95 1.51 22.11
N VAL A 118 -0.34 0.41 21.66
CA VAL A 118 0.11 -0.71 22.49
C VAL A 118 1.51 -0.45 23.04
N GLU A 119 2.38 0.15 22.23
CA GLU A 119 3.75 0.47 22.62
C GLU A 119 4.17 1.77 21.94
N LYS A 120 4.76 2.70 22.70
CA LYS A 120 5.32 3.95 22.17
C LYS A 120 6.80 3.77 21.91
N ILE A 121 7.29 4.32 20.81
CA ILE A 121 8.74 4.46 20.65
C ILE A 121 9.20 5.60 21.58
N GLU A 122 9.81 5.25 22.71
CA GLU A 122 10.40 6.25 23.61
C GLU A 122 11.55 6.96 22.89
N LYS A 123 11.53 8.30 22.91
CA LYS A 123 12.72 9.10 22.60
C LYS A 123 13.68 8.93 23.77
N ARG A 124 14.82 8.28 23.53
CA ARG A 124 16.00 8.48 24.37
C ARG A 124 16.62 9.84 24.06
#